data_AF-A0A3M1Z6L1-F1
#
_entry.id   AF-A0A3M1Z6L1-F1
#
_cell.length_a   1.000
_cell.length_b   1.000
_cell.length_c   1.000
_cell.angle_alpha   90.00
_cell.angle_beta   90.00
_cell.angle_gamma   90.00
#
_symmetry.space_group_name_H-M   'P 1'
#
loop_
_entity.id
_entity.type
_entity.pdbx_description
1 polymer ?
#
loop_
_entity_poly.entity_id
_entity_poly.type
_entity_poly.pdbx_seq_one_letter_code
_entity_poly.pdbx_strand_id
1 'polypeptide(L)'
;MQLNYRHTWNLSPKEAIALQKSLADEIIHDVSVSLDDVHLIAGVDVSVKHGISQAAVVVCTLPQLELVEVVTAHMPTPFPYISGLLSFREGPVLVQAFE
;
A
#
# COMPACT_ATOMS: atom_id res chain seq x y z
N MET A 1 -4.20 4.35 -11.34
CA MET A 1 -4.76 2.96 -11.34
C MET A 1 -6.19 3.00 -10.79
N GLN A 2 -7.12 2.13 -11.22
CA GLN A 2 -8.45 2.09 -10.60
C GLN A 2 -8.39 1.31 -9.27
N LEU A 3 -8.63 2.00 -8.16
CA LEU A 3 -8.62 1.44 -6.80
C LEU A 3 -10.03 1.08 -6.32
N ASN A 4 -10.14 -0.02 -5.60
CA ASN A 4 -11.35 -0.39 -4.86
C ASN A 4 -11.22 0.07 -3.39
N TYR A 5 -11.87 1.17 -3.03
CA TYR A 5 -11.84 1.71 -1.67
C TYR A 5 -12.73 0.88 -0.74
N ARG A 6 -12.10 0.05 0.10
CA ARG A 6 -12.80 -0.93 0.96
C ARG A 6 -13.24 -0.37 2.32
N HIS A 7 -12.63 0.70 2.78
CA HIS A 7 -12.89 1.30 4.09
C HIS A 7 -12.36 2.74 4.15
N THR A 8 -12.76 3.48 5.17
CA THR A 8 -12.13 4.77 5.52
C THR A 8 -10.80 4.56 6.24
N TRP A 9 -9.92 5.57 6.20
CA TRP A 9 -8.66 5.60 6.93
C TRP A 9 -8.77 6.32 8.29
N ASN A 10 -9.83 7.11 8.50
CA ASN A 10 -10.07 7.82 9.76
C ASN A 10 -10.67 6.85 10.79
N LEU A 11 -9.81 6.11 11.47
CA LEU A 11 -10.15 5.12 12.48
C LEU A 11 -9.32 5.34 13.74
N SER A 12 -9.87 5.00 14.90
CA SER A 12 -9.06 4.80 16.10
C SER A 12 -8.26 3.50 16.01
N PRO A 13 -7.17 3.32 16.79
CA PRO A 13 -6.43 2.06 16.83
C PRO A 13 -7.30 0.84 17.16
N LYS A 14 -8.33 1.02 18.00
CA LYS A 14 -9.26 -0.07 18.35
C LYS A 14 -10.12 -0.48 17.14
N GLU A 15 -10.64 0.49 16.40
CA GLU A 15 -11.42 0.24 15.18
C GLU A 15 -10.55 -0.36 14.07
N ALA A 16 -9.31 0.12 13.91
CA ALA A 16 -8.34 -0.42 12.98
C ALA A 16 -8.06 -1.92 13.22
N ILE A 17 -7.88 -2.33 14.48
CA ILE A 17 -7.71 -3.75 14.85
C ILE A 17 -8.97 -4.56 14.53
N ALA A 18 -10.15 -4.03 14.86
CA ALA A 18 -11.41 -4.71 14.56
C ALA A 18 -11.58 -4.91 13.05
N LEU A 19 -11.25 -3.90 12.25
CA LEU A 19 -11.26 -3.97 10.80
C LEU A 19 -10.25 -4.99 10.27
N GLN A 20 -9.01 -5.00 10.76
CA GLN A 20 -8.00 -6.00 10.36
C GLN A 20 -8.50 -7.43 10.59
N LYS A 21 -9.14 -7.70 11.74
CA LYS A 21 -9.71 -9.03 12.03
C LYS A 21 -10.81 -9.40 11.04
N SER A 22 -11.69 -8.47 10.71
CA SER A 22 -12.74 -8.69 9.71
C SER A 22 -12.16 -8.95 8.31
N LEU A 23 -11.13 -8.20 7.91
CA LEU A 23 -10.53 -8.34 6.57
C LEU A 23 -9.64 -9.58 6.44
N ALA A 24 -9.12 -10.09 7.56
CA ALA A 24 -8.28 -11.29 7.56
C ALA A 24 -9.02 -12.53 7.02
N ASP A 25 -10.34 -12.61 7.27
CA ASP A 25 -11.19 -13.70 6.77
C ASP A 25 -11.38 -13.67 5.24
N GLU A 26 -10.99 -12.58 4.59
CA GLU A 26 -11.09 -12.40 3.14
C GLU A 26 -9.78 -12.66 2.40
N ILE A 27 -8.71 -13.08 3.10
CA ILE A 27 -7.42 -13.35 2.47
C ILE A 27 -7.47 -14.66 1.70
N ILE A 28 -7.39 -14.54 0.37
CA ILE A 28 -7.18 -15.66 -0.54
C ILE A 28 -5.68 -15.98 -0.57
N HIS A 29 -5.31 -17.21 -0.17
CA HIS A 29 -3.93 -17.64 -0.02
C HIS A 29 -3.62 -18.96 -0.75
N ASP A 30 -4.62 -19.54 -1.39
CA ASP A 30 -4.58 -20.82 -2.11
C ASP A 30 -4.64 -20.66 -3.63
N VAL A 31 -4.43 -19.43 -4.12
CA VAL A 31 -4.34 -19.12 -5.56
C VAL A 31 -2.89 -18.84 -5.94
N SER A 32 -2.38 -19.58 -6.93
CA SER A 32 -1.07 -19.33 -7.51
C SER A 32 -1.13 -18.30 -8.64
N VAL A 33 -0.09 -17.47 -8.72
CA VAL A 33 0.13 -16.56 -9.84
C VAL A 33 1.28 -17.12 -10.67
N SER A 34 1.06 -17.31 -11.97
CA SER A 34 2.10 -17.68 -12.92
C SER A 34 3.00 -16.47 -13.17
N LEU A 35 4.28 -16.58 -12.81
CA LEU A 35 5.24 -15.48 -13.04
C LEU A 35 5.56 -15.29 -14.52
N ASP A 36 5.38 -16.31 -15.35
CA ASP A 36 5.58 -16.23 -16.80
C ASP A 36 4.54 -15.30 -17.47
N ASP A 37 3.38 -15.11 -16.84
CA ASP A 37 2.31 -14.23 -17.31
C ASP A 37 2.41 -12.79 -16.77
N VAL A 38 3.42 -12.50 -15.92
CA VAL A 38 3.63 -11.18 -15.33
C VAL A 38 4.62 -10.38 -16.18
N HIS A 39 4.14 -9.31 -16.81
CA HIS A 39 4.98 -8.41 -17.62
C HIS A 39 5.48 -7.17 -16.87
N LEU A 40 4.80 -6.78 -15.78
CA LEU A 40 5.12 -5.60 -14.98
C LEU A 40 5.13 -5.97 -13.49
N ILE A 41 6.09 -5.44 -12.76
CA ILE A 41 6.17 -5.54 -11.30
C ILE A 41 6.31 -4.14 -10.70
N ALA A 42 5.62 -3.90 -9.59
CA ALA A 42 5.73 -2.65 -8.84
C ALA A 42 6.43 -2.90 -7.49
N GLY A 43 7.50 -2.15 -7.24
CA GLY A 43 8.06 -1.96 -5.90
C GLY A 43 7.42 -0.74 -5.25
N VAL A 44 7.08 -0.86 -3.97
CA VAL A 44 6.51 0.26 -3.19
C VAL A 44 7.29 0.46 -1.91
N ASP A 45 7.51 1.73 -1.55
CA ASP A 45 8.13 2.11 -0.29
C ASP A 45 7.47 3.37 0.27
N VAL A 46 7.45 3.47 1.61
CA VAL A 46 6.98 4.66 2.32
C VAL A 46 7.99 5.05 3.38
N SER A 47 8.44 6.30 3.34
CA SER A 47 9.23 6.89 4.42
C SER A 47 8.39 7.91 5.18
N VAL A 48 8.65 8.05 6.49
CA VAL A 48 8.04 9.12 7.30
C VAL A 48 9.13 9.99 7.90
N LYS A 49 9.10 11.28 7.57
CA LYS A 49 10.07 12.27 8.05
C LYS A 49 9.37 13.55 8.47
N HIS A 50 9.64 14.03 9.68
CA HIS A 50 9.03 15.24 10.25
C HIS A 50 7.49 15.28 10.17
N GLY A 51 6.84 14.14 10.38
CA GLY A 51 5.37 14.04 10.32
C GLY A 51 4.78 14.06 8.91
N ILE A 52 5.60 13.90 7.88
CA ILE A 52 5.18 13.76 6.48
C ILE A 52 5.48 12.34 6.02
N SER A 53 4.46 11.65 5.50
CA SER A 53 4.61 10.38 4.80
C SER A 53 4.95 10.65 3.33
N GLN A 54 5.89 9.89 2.78
CA GLN A 54 6.34 10.00 1.39
C GLN A 54 6.33 8.60 0.79
N ALA A 55 5.47 8.40 -0.21
CA ALA A 55 5.39 7.15 -0.96
C ALA A 55 6.17 7.24 -2.27
N ALA A 56 6.75 6.13 -2.68
CA ALA A 56 7.24 5.89 -4.02
C ALA A 56 6.70 4.56 -4.54
N VAL A 57 6.19 4.57 -5.77
CA VAL A 57 5.80 3.39 -6.55
C VAL A 57 6.68 3.36 -7.78
N VAL A 58 7.45 2.28 -7.95
CA VAL A 58 8.35 2.09 -9.10
C VAL A 58 7.89 0.86 -9.85
N VAL A 59 7.48 1.05 -11.11
CA VAL A 59 7.06 -0.03 -11.99
C VAL A 59 8.20 -0.38 -12.93
N CYS A 60 8.53 -1.66 -13.00
CA CYS A 60 9.52 -2.21 -13.92
C CYS A 60 8.94 -3.34 -14.78
N THR A 61 9.56 -3.61 -15.93
CA THR A 61 9.27 -4.81 -16.71
C THR A 61 9.75 -6.08 -16.00
N LEU A 62 9.13 -7.22 -16.30
CA LEU A 62 9.66 -8.54 -15.95
C LEU A 62 9.87 -9.38 -17.22
N PRO A 63 10.96 -10.18 -17.29
CA PRO A 63 12.00 -10.35 -16.27
C PRO A 63 13.12 -9.29 -16.29
N GLN A 64 13.14 -8.35 -17.25
CA GLN A 64 14.31 -7.50 -17.51
C GLN A 64 14.54 -6.40 -16.46
N LEU A 65 13.55 -6.09 -15.62
CA LEU A 65 13.59 -5.02 -14.61
C LEU A 65 13.90 -3.64 -15.20
N GLU A 66 13.47 -3.39 -16.44
CA GLU A 66 13.59 -2.08 -17.06
C GLU A 66 12.57 -1.13 -16.47
N LEU A 67 12.99 0.08 -16.10
CA LEU A 67 12.11 1.08 -15.51
C LEU A 67 11.02 1.50 -16.50
N VAL A 68 9.76 1.40 -16.08
CA VAL A 68 8.59 1.82 -16.83
C VAL A 68 8.04 3.13 -16.29
N GLU A 69 7.85 3.22 -14.97
CA GLU A 69 7.21 4.37 -14.35
C GLU A 69 7.68 4.58 -12.90
N VAL A 70 7.74 5.84 -12.48
CA VAL A 70 7.92 6.22 -11.07
C VAL A 70 6.86 7.23 -10.70
N VAL A 71 6.06 6.92 -9.68
CA VAL A 71 5.11 7.86 -9.08
C VAL A 71 5.50 8.08 -7.62
N THR A 72 5.40 9.33 -7.17
CA THR A 72 5.61 9.68 -5.77
C THR A 72 4.42 10.47 -5.24
N ALA A 73 4.14 10.32 -3.96
CA ALA A 73 3.13 11.10 -3.26
C ALA A 73 3.63 11.49 -1.87
N HIS A 74 3.10 12.59 -1.35
CA HIS A 74 3.42 13.05 -0.01
C HIS A 74 2.18 13.63 0.67
N MET A 75 2.06 13.38 1.97
CA MET A 75 0.99 13.95 2.78
C MET A 75 1.38 14.00 4.26
N PRO A 76 0.72 14.85 5.09
CA PRO A 76 0.83 14.74 6.54
C PRO A 76 0.50 13.33 7.01
N THR A 77 1.33 12.77 7.87
CA THR A 77 1.17 11.41 8.37
C THR A 77 -0.10 11.31 9.20
N PRO A 78 -1.12 10.52 8.76
CA PRO A 78 -2.46 10.60 9.33
C PRO A 78 -2.64 9.77 10.60
N PHE A 79 -1.72 8.84 10.89
CA PHE A 79 -1.89 7.84 11.94
C PHE A 79 -0.59 7.63 12.74
N PRO A 80 -0.63 7.45 14.07
CA PRO A 80 0.57 7.24 14.89
C PRO A 80 1.30 5.93 14.57
N TYR A 81 2.58 5.85 14.90
CA TYR A 81 3.32 4.60 14.77
C TYR A 81 2.92 3.64 15.89
N ILE A 82 2.21 2.56 15.53
CA ILE A 82 1.78 1.51 16.44
C ILE A 82 2.12 0.16 15.78
N SER A 83 2.86 -0.68 16.49
CA SER A 83 3.23 -2.03 16.02
C SER A 83 1.98 -2.81 15.61
N GLY A 84 1.98 -3.37 14.39
CA GLY A 84 0.86 -4.12 13.81
C GLY A 84 -0.18 -3.28 13.06
N LEU A 85 -0.10 -1.94 13.11
CA LEU A 85 -1.07 -1.04 12.44
C LEU A 85 -0.42 -0.16 11.35
N LEU A 86 0.72 -0.59 10.80
CA LEU A 86 1.50 0.23 9.87
C LEU A 86 0.72 0.63 8.60
N SER A 87 -0.12 -0.26 8.08
CA SER A 87 -0.94 0.02 6.89
C SER A 87 -1.87 1.21 7.07
N PHE A 88 -2.37 1.48 8.28
CA PHE A 88 -3.22 2.66 8.54
C PHE A 88 -2.43 3.97 8.53
N ARG A 89 -1.12 3.90 8.73
CA ARG A 89 -0.18 5.03 8.71
C ARG A 89 0.35 5.31 7.31
N GLU A 90 0.61 4.28 6.52
CA GLU A 90 1.30 4.37 5.23
C GLU A 90 0.37 4.19 4.03
N GLY A 91 -0.70 3.43 4.18
CA GLY A 91 -1.69 3.17 3.14
C GLY A 91 -2.28 4.42 2.49
N PRO A 92 -2.67 5.47 3.24
CA PRO A 92 -3.24 6.68 2.64
C PRO A 92 -2.35 7.36 1.60
N VAL A 93 -1.04 7.44 1.84
CA VAL A 93 -0.11 8.07 0.89
C VAL A 93 0.18 7.17 -0.31
N LEU A 94 0.13 5.84 -0.12
CA LEU A 94 0.22 4.88 -1.22
C LEU A 94 -1.01 4.95 -2.13
N VAL A 95 -2.21 5.07 -1.56
CA VAL A 95 -3.45 5.28 -2.33
C VAL A 95 -3.31 6.51 -3.22
N GLN A 96 -2.81 7.63 -2.70
CA GLN A 96 -2.55 8.83 -3.50
C GLN A 96 -1.50 8.61 -4.60
N ALA A 97 -0.49 7.76 -4.37
CA ALA A 97 0.50 7.42 -5.41
C ALA A 97 -0.06 6.46 -6.48
N PHE A 98 -1.11 5.70 -6.16
CA PHE A 98 -1.75 4.75 -7.08
C PHE A 98 -2.93 5.36 -7.85
N GLU A 99 -3.48 6.49 -7.43
CA GLU A 99 -4.51 7.23 -8.17
C GLU A 99 -3.99 7.72 -9.52
#